data_AF-A0A7K3GCW2-F1
#
_entry.id   AF-A0A7K3GCW2-F1
#
_cell.length_a   1.000
_cell.length_b   1.000
_cell.length_c   1.000
_cell.angle_alpha   90.00
_cell.angle_beta   90.00
_cell.angle_gamma   90.00
#
_symmetry.space_group_name_H-M   'P 1'
#
loop_
_entity.id
_entity.type
_entity.pdbx_description
1 polymer ?
#
loop_
_entity_poly.entity_id
_entity_poly.type
_entity_poly.pdbx_seq_one_letter_code
_entity_poly.pdbx_strand_id
1 'polypeptide(L)'
;MTFVQIIDCRTSRFDEMNRLMDRWAEQTRGKRTATHSLLGKDRSDGSHFVEIVEFPSYDEAMRNSHLPETDRLFQEMVALCDGMPTFTDLDVVRDEQMYKAAARRFLELIGTPGELPPLDEVIAEGCHSHDPSDVQDSLGMDAIRRGIGMWRQGFDFAFAVEDQIAEGDRVCTRWTCDATHTGDFMGLQPTGIDVRITGTLIQRFREDGKVVEDWWQYDMLGLMERLGAVEE
;
A
#
# COMPACT_ATOMS: atom_id res chain seq x y z
N MET A 1 -14.00 -0.49 -12.75
CA MET A 1 -13.82 0.59 -11.77
C MET A 1 -14.35 0.06 -10.46
N THR A 2 -13.69 0.35 -9.34
CA THR A 2 -14.14 -0.09 -8.02
C THR A 2 -15.56 0.40 -7.78
N PHE A 3 -16.39 -0.47 -7.22
CA PHE A 3 -17.79 -0.22 -6.94
C PHE A 3 -18.02 -0.37 -5.44
N VAL A 4 -18.81 0.55 -4.86
CA VAL A 4 -19.18 0.54 -3.45
C VAL A 4 -20.69 0.52 -3.34
N GLN A 5 -21.21 -0.35 -2.48
CA GLN A 5 -22.61 -0.33 -2.06
C GLN A 5 -22.69 0.12 -0.60
N ILE A 6 -23.55 1.12 -0.35
CA ILE A 6 -23.90 1.55 1.00
C ILE A 6 -25.24 0.93 1.36
N ILE A 7 -25.29 0.23 2.49
CA ILE A 7 -26.50 -0.35 3.08
C ILE A 7 -26.81 0.42 4.37
N ASP A 8 -27.88 1.20 4.35
CA ASP A 8 -28.34 1.99 5.50
C ASP A 8 -29.54 1.30 6.13
N CYS A 9 -29.42 0.98 7.42
CA CYS A 9 -30.46 0.28 8.15
C CYS A 9 -30.66 0.81 9.57
N ARG A 10 -31.88 0.64 10.07
CA ARG A 10 -32.23 0.86 11.47
C ARG A 10 -32.68 -0.43 12.11
N THR A 11 -32.15 -0.74 13.30
CA THR A 11 -32.56 -1.91 14.08
C THR A 11 -32.36 -1.71 15.58
N SER A 12 -33.34 -2.13 16.35
CA SER A 12 -33.27 -2.32 17.79
C SER A 12 -32.54 -3.61 18.20
N ARG A 13 -32.26 -4.51 17.24
CA ARG A 13 -31.73 -5.88 17.43
C ARG A 13 -30.32 -6.03 16.84
N PHE A 14 -29.43 -5.10 17.15
CA PHE A 14 -28.08 -5.07 16.59
C PHE A 14 -27.25 -6.34 16.83
N ASP A 15 -27.28 -6.91 18.03
CA ASP A 15 -26.49 -8.11 18.33
C ASP A 15 -26.94 -9.31 17.48
N GLU A 16 -28.22 -9.39 17.13
CA GLU A 16 -28.74 -10.41 16.23
C GLU A 16 -28.30 -10.14 14.79
N MET A 17 -28.31 -8.87 14.37
CA MET A 17 -27.81 -8.43 13.07
C MET A 17 -26.32 -8.75 12.91
N ASN A 18 -25.50 -8.43 13.90
CA ASN A 18 -24.06 -8.66 13.84
C ASN A 18 -23.75 -10.16 13.72
N ARG A 19 -24.43 -11.00 14.51
CA ARG A 19 -24.30 -12.47 14.38
C ARG A 19 -24.79 -12.99 13.02
N LEU A 20 -25.77 -12.34 12.41
CA LEU A 20 -26.25 -12.69 11.08
C LEU A 20 -25.16 -12.42 10.03
N MET A 21 -24.49 -11.26 10.11
CA MET A 21 -23.36 -10.90 9.24
C MET A 21 -22.17 -11.84 9.43
N ASP A 22 -21.82 -12.21 10.66
CA ASP A 22 -20.75 -13.18 10.95
C ASP A 22 -21.02 -14.53 10.26
N ARG A 23 -22.27 -15.02 10.34
CA ARG A 23 -22.65 -16.29 9.70
C ARG A 23 -22.55 -16.20 8.18
N TRP A 24 -22.93 -15.07 7.59
CA TRP A 24 -22.82 -14.87 6.15
C TRP A 24 -21.37 -14.84 5.68
N ALA A 25 -20.50 -14.13 6.40
CA ALA A 25 -19.09 -14.06 6.08
C ALA A 25 -18.45 -15.46 6.07
N GLU A 26 -18.87 -16.37 6.94
CA GLU A 26 -18.41 -17.76 6.93
C GLU A 26 -19.05 -18.58 5.79
N GLN A 27 -20.37 -18.48 5.57
CA GLN A 27 -21.09 -19.25 4.55
C GLN A 27 -20.71 -18.88 3.11
N THR A 28 -20.34 -17.62 2.88
CA THR A 28 -19.92 -17.11 1.57
C THR A 28 -18.42 -17.15 1.35
N ARG A 29 -17.66 -17.70 2.30
CA ARG A 29 -16.21 -17.82 2.19
C ARG A 29 -15.82 -18.57 0.92
N GLY A 30 -14.96 -17.95 0.11
CA GLY A 30 -14.51 -18.51 -1.18
C GLY A 30 -15.52 -18.37 -2.33
N LYS A 31 -16.71 -17.80 -2.11
CA LYS A 31 -17.73 -17.53 -3.13
C LYS A 31 -18.02 -16.03 -3.31
N ARG A 32 -17.97 -15.26 -2.22
CA ARG A 32 -18.19 -13.81 -2.26
C ARG A 32 -17.12 -13.11 -3.09
N THR A 33 -17.53 -12.02 -3.74
CA THR A 33 -16.65 -11.19 -4.57
C THR A 33 -16.31 -9.86 -3.89
N ALA A 34 -16.96 -9.55 -2.75
CA ALA A 34 -16.63 -8.40 -1.92
C ALA A 34 -15.17 -8.48 -1.43
N THR A 35 -14.43 -7.39 -1.62
CA THR A 35 -13.01 -7.28 -1.24
C THR A 35 -12.82 -6.67 0.13
N HIS A 36 -13.76 -5.84 0.58
CA HIS A 36 -13.70 -5.13 1.84
C HIS A 36 -15.13 -4.77 2.31
N SER A 37 -15.38 -4.79 3.62
CA SER A 37 -16.63 -4.30 4.22
C SER A 37 -16.35 -3.58 5.53
N LEU A 38 -17.07 -2.49 5.77
CA LEU A 38 -17.05 -1.69 6.98
C LEU A 38 -18.46 -1.53 7.51
N LEU A 39 -18.72 -1.99 8.74
CA LEU A 39 -19.98 -1.78 9.44
C LEU A 39 -19.81 -0.70 10.52
N GLY A 40 -20.50 0.42 10.33
CA GLY A 40 -20.54 1.53 11.27
C GLY A 40 -21.84 1.54 12.07
N LYS A 41 -21.74 1.70 13.38
CA LYS A 41 -22.86 2.10 14.24
C LYS A 41 -22.86 3.61 14.39
N ASP A 42 -23.99 4.26 14.11
CA ASP A 42 -24.13 5.69 14.32
C ASP A 42 -23.95 6.00 15.82
N ARG A 43 -23.04 6.94 16.10
CA ARG A 43 -22.72 7.39 17.46
C ARG A 43 -23.87 8.20 18.07
N SER A 44 -24.65 8.90 17.26
CA SER A 44 -25.73 9.79 17.67
C SER A 44 -27.07 9.07 17.74
N ASP A 45 -27.24 8.00 16.97
CA ASP A 45 -28.43 7.16 16.93
C ASP A 45 -28.02 5.67 17.05
N GLY A 46 -28.10 5.12 18.26
CA GLY A 46 -27.69 3.74 18.52
C GLY A 46 -28.56 2.66 17.86
N SER A 47 -29.62 3.05 17.15
CA SER A 47 -30.45 2.16 16.32
C SER A 47 -30.07 2.21 14.85
N HIS A 48 -29.22 3.15 14.42
CA HIS A 48 -28.85 3.36 13.03
C HIS A 48 -27.45 2.80 12.72
N PHE A 49 -27.35 2.09 11.60
CA PHE A 49 -26.13 1.43 11.16
C PHE A 49 -25.97 1.58 9.65
N VAL A 50 -24.72 1.70 9.23
CA VAL A 50 -24.34 1.81 7.82
C VAL A 50 -23.28 0.77 7.53
N GLU A 51 -23.54 -0.10 6.57
CA GLU A 51 -22.53 -0.99 6.00
C GLU A 51 -22.04 -0.41 4.66
N ILE A 52 -20.73 -0.41 4.45
CA ILE A 52 -20.09 -0.01 3.20
C ILE A 52 -19.37 -1.25 2.68
N VAL A 53 -19.79 -1.75 1.52
CA VAL A 53 -19.24 -2.96 0.90
C VAL A 53 -18.56 -2.60 -0.40
N GLU A 54 -17.30 -2.98 -0.54
CA GLU A 54 -16.48 -2.72 -1.72
C GLU A 54 -16.37 -3.97 -2.61
N PHE A 55 -16.48 -3.75 -3.92
CA PHE A 55 -16.36 -4.75 -4.95
C PHE A 55 -15.37 -4.29 -6.05
N PRO A 56 -14.68 -5.23 -6.73
CA PRO A 56 -13.80 -4.86 -7.84
C PRO A 56 -14.54 -4.18 -9.02
N SER A 57 -15.84 -4.47 -9.17
CA SER A 57 -16.71 -3.84 -10.17
C SER A 57 -18.19 -4.03 -9.83
N TYR A 58 -19.06 -3.28 -10.52
CA TYR A 58 -20.51 -3.47 -10.44
C TYR A 58 -20.94 -4.90 -10.82
N ASP A 59 -20.33 -5.50 -11.86
CA ASP A 59 -20.65 -6.87 -12.28
C ASP A 59 -20.28 -7.91 -11.22
N GLU A 60 -19.18 -7.67 -10.47
CA GLU A 60 -18.82 -8.49 -9.31
C GLU A 60 -19.84 -8.32 -8.18
N ALA A 61 -20.32 -7.10 -7.94
CA ALA A 61 -21.36 -6.83 -6.95
C ALA A 61 -22.67 -7.55 -7.29
N MET A 62 -23.12 -7.49 -8.54
CA MET A 62 -24.33 -8.19 -8.98
C MET A 62 -24.18 -9.72 -8.87
N ARG A 63 -23.01 -10.27 -9.20
CA ARG A 63 -22.73 -11.70 -8.98
C ARG A 63 -22.83 -12.08 -7.50
N ASN A 64 -22.35 -11.23 -6.60
CA ASN A 64 -22.46 -11.46 -5.16
C ASN A 64 -23.91 -11.41 -4.68
N SER A 65 -24.70 -10.45 -5.17
CA SER A 65 -26.11 -10.31 -4.82
C SER A 65 -26.95 -11.51 -5.30
N HIS A 66 -26.65 -12.07 -6.47
CA HIS A 66 -27.34 -13.25 -7.00
C HIS A 66 -26.94 -14.58 -6.33
N LEU A 67 -26.05 -14.57 -5.31
CA LEU A 67 -25.78 -15.78 -4.54
C LEU A 67 -27.02 -16.14 -3.71
N PRO A 68 -27.50 -17.40 -3.74
CA PRO A 68 -28.64 -17.83 -2.94
C PRO A 68 -28.45 -17.57 -1.43
N GLU A 69 -27.22 -17.67 -0.95
CA GLU A 69 -26.85 -17.35 0.43
C GLU A 69 -27.00 -15.85 0.75
N THR A 70 -26.72 -14.97 -0.21
CA THR A 70 -26.87 -13.52 -0.07
C THR A 70 -28.35 -13.10 -0.10
N ASP A 71 -29.15 -13.68 -0.99
CA ASP A 71 -30.60 -13.45 -1.03
C ASP A 71 -31.28 -13.84 0.29
N ARG A 72 -30.91 -15.00 0.84
CA ARG A 72 -31.42 -15.46 2.14
C ARG A 72 -30.99 -14.52 3.26
N LEU A 73 -29.72 -14.09 3.26
CA LEU A 73 -29.23 -13.14 4.25
C LEU A 73 -30.03 -11.84 4.21
N PHE A 74 -30.26 -11.31 3.01
CA PHE A 74 -31.00 -10.09 2.81
C PHE A 74 -32.41 -10.17 3.43
N GLN A 75 -33.12 -11.29 3.25
CA GLN A 75 -34.43 -11.48 3.87
C GLN A 75 -34.36 -11.50 5.40
N GLU A 76 -33.37 -12.21 5.96
CA GLU A 76 -33.16 -12.25 7.42
C GLU A 76 -32.76 -10.87 7.97
N MET A 77 -31.94 -10.11 7.23
CA MET A 77 -31.53 -8.75 7.56
C MET A 77 -32.74 -7.80 7.58
N VAL A 78 -33.54 -7.79 6.52
CA VAL A 78 -34.78 -6.98 6.45
C VAL A 78 -35.72 -7.31 7.61
N ALA A 79 -35.84 -8.58 8.00
CA ALA A 79 -36.67 -8.99 9.13
C ALA A 79 -36.15 -8.51 10.49
N LEU A 80 -34.84 -8.22 10.60
CA LEU A 80 -34.21 -7.65 11.80
C LEU A 80 -34.30 -6.12 11.85
N CYS A 81 -34.49 -5.45 10.73
CA CYS A 81 -34.63 -4.00 10.66
C CYS A 81 -35.99 -3.50 11.18
N ASP A 82 -36.00 -2.31 11.78
CA ASP A 82 -37.21 -1.60 12.22
C ASP A 82 -37.91 -0.88 11.04
N GLY A 83 -37.32 -0.92 9.85
CA GLY A 83 -37.82 -0.38 8.59
C GLY A 83 -37.09 -0.98 7.39
N MET A 84 -37.53 -0.70 6.17
CA MET A 84 -36.85 -1.20 4.97
C MET A 84 -35.47 -0.54 4.86
N PRO A 85 -34.37 -1.33 4.74
CA PRO A 85 -33.04 -0.76 4.52
C PRO A 85 -32.97 -0.08 3.15
N THR A 86 -32.07 0.89 3.02
CA THR A 86 -31.81 1.57 1.75
C THR A 86 -30.45 1.20 1.20
N PHE A 87 -30.34 1.21 -0.13
CA PHE A 87 -29.15 0.79 -0.87
C PHE A 87 -28.73 1.92 -1.78
N THR A 88 -27.47 2.33 -1.67
CA THR A 88 -26.87 3.33 -2.56
C THR A 88 -25.70 2.70 -3.31
N ASP A 89 -25.83 2.65 -4.63
CA ASP A 89 -24.82 2.11 -5.53
C ASP A 89 -23.90 3.24 -6.01
N LEU A 90 -22.61 3.10 -5.76
CA LEU A 90 -21.61 4.14 -6.00
C LEU A 90 -20.47 3.63 -6.87
N ASP A 91 -20.22 4.37 -7.94
CA ASP A 91 -18.96 4.31 -8.67
C ASP A 91 -17.89 5.10 -7.92
N VAL A 92 -16.79 4.44 -7.53
CA VAL A 92 -15.70 5.12 -6.82
C VAL A 92 -14.95 6.01 -7.80
N VAL A 93 -15.16 7.32 -7.67
CA VAL A 93 -14.50 8.34 -8.52
C VAL A 93 -13.11 8.73 -8.03
N ARG A 94 -12.84 8.55 -6.73
CA ARG A 94 -11.56 8.88 -6.09
C ARG A 94 -11.37 8.04 -4.83
N ASP A 95 -10.24 7.35 -4.76
CA ASP A 95 -9.73 6.66 -3.56
C ASP A 95 -8.37 7.27 -3.20
N GLU A 96 -8.33 8.11 -2.16
CA GLU A 96 -7.10 8.75 -1.71
C GLU A 96 -6.41 7.88 -0.66
N GLN A 97 -5.52 7.01 -1.13
CA GLN A 97 -4.64 6.28 -0.22
C GLN A 97 -3.50 7.18 0.21
N MET A 98 -3.59 7.62 1.47
CA MET A 98 -2.61 8.49 2.10
C MET A 98 -1.19 7.93 1.96
N TYR A 99 -0.20 8.82 1.90
CA TYR A 99 1.23 8.52 1.81
C TYR A 99 1.75 7.85 0.52
N LYS A 100 0.94 7.19 -0.32
CA LYS A 100 1.43 6.56 -1.58
C LYS A 100 2.15 7.54 -2.50
N ALA A 101 1.60 8.75 -2.64
CA ALA A 101 2.20 9.80 -3.43
C ALA A 101 3.54 10.27 -2.85
N ALA A 102 3.64 10.42 -1.52
CA ALA A 102 4.88 10.79 -0.84
C ALA A 102 5.96 9.69 -0.95
N ALA A 103 5.56 8.43 -0.78
CA ALA A 103 6.43 7.25 -0.97
C ALA A 103 7.02 7.21 -2.39
N ARG A 104 6.17 7.41 -3.42
CA ARG A 104 6.62 7.48 -4.82
C ARG A 104 7.57 8.66 -5.04
N ARG A 105 7.20 9.82 -4.50
CA ARG A 105 8.01 11.04 -4.63
C ARG A 105 9.42 10.86 -4.07
N PHE A 106 9.57 10.13 -2.97
CA PHE A 106 10.89 9.82 -2.43
C PHE A 106 11.77 9.08 -3.45
N LEU A 107 11.28 7.99 -4.07
CA LEU A 107 12.02 7.24 -5.11
C LEU A 107 12.35 8.10 -6.35
N GLU A 108 11.42 8.96 -6.77
CA GLU A 108 11.64 9.90 -7.87
C GLU A 108 12.77 10.90 -7.56
N LEU A 109 12.81 11.45 -6.35
CA LEU A 109 13.82 12.42 -5.93
C LEU A 109 15.22 11.80 -5.91
N ILE A 110 15.36 10.60 -5.35
CA ILE A 110 16.67 9.93 -5.27
C ILE A 110 17.17 9.42 -6.62
N GLY A 111 16.28 9.16 -7.59
CA GLY A 111 16.61 8.78 -8.96
C GLY A 111 16.62 9.95 -9.95
N THR A 112 16.46 11.20 -9.49
CA THR A 112 16.49 12.37 -10.37
C THR A 112 17.92 12.62 -10.87
N PRO A 113 18.15 12.92 -12.16
CA PRO A 113 19.49 13.24 -12.66
C PRO A 113 20.11 14.49 -12.00
N GLY A 114 21.44 14.54 -11.89
CA GLY A 114 22.17 15.73 -11.43
C GLY A 114 22.41 15.79 -9.91
N GLU A 115 22.25 16.97 -9.31
CA GLU A 115 22.41 17.13 -7.85
C GLU A 115 21.20 16.55 -7.10
N LEU A 116 21.44 15.90 -5.96
CA LEU A 116 20.38 15.36 -5.11
C LEU A 116 19.51 16.51 -4.56
N PRO A 117 18.19 16.53 -4.83
CA PRO A 117 17.31 17.55 -4.27
C PRO A 117 17.18 17.43 -2.74
N PRO A 118 16.68 18.49 -2.06
CA PRO A 118 16.32 18.39 -0.65
C PRO A 118 15.29 17.28 -0.41
N LEU A 119 15.49 16.51 0.66
CA LEU A 119 14.64 15.37 1.04
C LEU A 119 13.78 15.67 2.27
N ASP A 120 13.92 16.83 2.90
CA ASP A 120 13.21 17.22 4.12
C ASP A 120 11.71 17.40 3.93
N GLU A 121 11.25 17.50 2.67
CA GLU A 121 9.81 17.47 2.32
C GLU A 121 9.20 16.07 2.43
N VAL A 122 10.01 15.01 2.24
CA VAL A 122 9.53 13.61 2.19
C VAL A 122 10.05 12.74 3.34
N ILE A 123 11.17 13.09 3.96
CA ILE A 123 11.81 12.35 5.03
C ILE A 123 11.95 13.24 6.27
N ALA A 124 11.67 12.68 7.44
CA ALA A 124 11.91 13.32 8.72
C ALA A 124 13.40 13.34 9.06
N GLU A 125 13.88 14.40 9.73
CA GLU A 125 15.29 14.57 10.07
C GLU A 125 15.88 13.40 10.86
N GLY A 126 15.10 12.80 11.76
CA GLY A 126 15.48 11.64 12.58
C GLY A 126 15.06 10.29 12.00
N CYS A 127 14.83 10.20 10.68
CA CYS A 127 14.41 8.96 10.04
C CYS A 127 15.41 7.83 10.29
N HIS A 128 14.90 6.62 10.55
CA HIS A 128 15.71 5.43 10.73
C HIS A 128 15.60 4.53 9.50
N SER A 129 16.70 4.37 8.77
CA SER A 129 16.73 3.61 7.53
C SER A 129 17.47 2.29 7.71
N HIS A 130 16.81 1.21 7.31
CA HIS A 130 17.31 -0.15 7.40
C HIS A 130 17.66 -0.65 6.00
N ASP A 131 18.96 -0.64 5.68
CA ASP A 131 19.50 -1.20 4.43
C ASP A 131 20.26 -2.50 4.74
N PRO A 132 19.92 -3.64 4.11
CA PRO A 132 20.60 -4.92 4.35
C PRO A 132 22.08 -4.93 3.94
N SER A 133 22.52 -3.96 3.13
CA SER A 133 23.93 -3.77 2.77
C SER A 133 24.73 -2.98 3.82
N ASP A 134 24.06 -2.29 4.73
CA ASP A 134 24.69 -1.54 5.81
C ASP A 134 24.83 -2.41 7.08
N VAL A 135 26.04 -2.44 7.65
CA VAL A 135 26.33 -3.16 8.90
C VAL A 135 25.69 -2.48 10.12
N GLN A 136 25.38 -1.19 10.02
CA GLN A 136 24.70 -0.40 11.03
C GLN A 136 23.58 0.40 10.36
N ASP A 137 22.38 0.35 10.94
CA ASP A 137 21.25 1.14 10.46
C ASP A 137 21.61 2.63 10.34
N SER A 138 21.11 3.25 9.27
CA SER A 138 21.32 4.67 9.01
C SER A 138 20.34 5.49 9.85
N LEU A 139 20.86 6.17 10.88
CA LEU A 139 20.07 7.07 11.73
C LEU A 139 20.25 8.53 11.31
N GLY A 140 19.15 9.14 10.85
CA GLY A 140 19.03 10.54 10.53
C GLY A 140 19.39 10.91 9.08
N MET A 141 18.94 12.09 8.66
CA MET A 141 19.02 12.59 7.28
C MET A 141 20.44 12.58 6.71
N ASP A 142 21.46 12.88 7.52
CA ASP A 142 22.84 12.90 7.05
C ASP A 142 23.38 11.50 6.71
N ALA A 143 22.97 10.47 7.46
CA ALA A 143 23.34 9.08 7.16
C ALA A 143 22.66 8.63 5.86
N ILE A 144 21.37 8.90 5.73
CA ILE A 144 20.58 8.60 4.53
C ILE A 144 21.17 9.27 3.28
N ARG A 145 21.53 10.55 3.36
CA ARG A 145 22.18 11.27 2.24
C ARG A 145 23.52 10.67 1.84
N ARG A 146 24.31 10.15 2.79
CA ARG A 146 25.58 9.47 2.47
C ARG A 146 25.34 8.17 1.70
N GLY A 147 24.37 7.36 2.14
CA GLY A 147 23.99 6.13 1.42
C GLY A 147 23.51 6.42 0.00
N ILE A 148 22.59 7.37 -0.17
CA ILE A 148 22.11 7.81 -1.49
C ILE A 148 23.26 8.37 -2.34
N GLY A 149 24.15 9.15 -1.74
CA GLY A 149 25.33 9.71 -2.41
C GLY A 149 26.28 8.65 -2.95
N MET A 150 26.52 7.58 -2.18
CA MET A 150 27.33 6.44 -2.63
C MET A 150 26.75 5.79 -3.89
N TRP A 151 25.44 5.52 -3.90
CA TRP A 151 24.77 4.95 -5.08
C TRP A 151 24.83 5.90 -6.29
N ARG A 152 24.57 7.19 -6.09
CA ARG A 152 24.61 8.22 -7.16
C ARG A 152 26.02 8.51 -7.68
N GLN A 153 27.05 8.16 -6.91
CA GLN A 153 28.44 8.25 -7.35
C GLN A 153 28.82 7.04 -8.23
N GLY A 154 28.34 5.84 -7.88
CA GLY A 154 28.64 4.62 -8.62
C GLY A 154 27.80 4.44 -9.89
N PHE A 155 26.57 4.94 -9.89
CA PHE A 155 25.59 4.65 -10.93
C PHE A 155 24.87 5.90 -11.44
N ASP A 156 24.60 5.92 -12.74
CA ASP A 156 23.51 6.71 -13.31
C ASP A 156 22.26 5.83 -13.34
N PHE A 157 21.19 6.24 -12.66
CA PHE A 157 20.03 5.38 -12.46
C PHE A 157 18.71 6.12 -12.34
N ALA A 158 17.63 5.41 -12.60
CA ALA A 158 16.27 5.86 -12.34
C ALA A 158 15.42 4.72 -11.78
N PHE A 159 14.47 5.08 -10.91
CA PHE A 159 13.48 4.14 -10.38
C PHE A 159 12.20 4.14 -11.21
N ALA A 160 11.66 2.96 -11.47
CA ALA A 160 10.30 2.72 -11.88
C ALA A 160 9.50 2.14 -10.70
N VAL A 161 8.39 2.79 -10.34
CA VAL A 161 7.45 2.26 -9.34
C VAL A 161 6.49 1.30 -10.02
N GLU A 162 6.60 0.03 -9.65
CA GLU A 162 5.85 -1.07 -10.27
C GLU A 162 4.52 -1.32 -9.57
N ASP A 163 4.50 -1.19 -8.24
CA ASP A 163 3.29 -1.38 -7.43
C ASP A 163 3.42 -0.69 -6.06
N GLN A 164 2.29 -0.33 -5.45
CA GLN A 164 2.23 0.22 -4.10
C GLN A 164 1.04 -0.31 -3.31
N ILE A 165 1.32 -0.78 -2.10
CA ILE A 165 0.34 -1.25 -1.13
C ILE A 165 0.43 -0.34 0.09
N ALA A 166 -0.70 0.22 0.54
CA ALA A 166 -0.74 1.08 1.72
C ALA A 166 -1.65 0.46 2.79
N GLU A 167 -1.18 0.47 4.03
CA GLU A 167 -1.95 0.02 5.20
C GLU A 167 -1.58 0.90 6.40
N GLY A 168 -2.58 1.62 6.94
CA GLY A 168 -2.38 2.55 8.04
C GLY A 168 -1.34 3.63 7.72
N ASP A 169 -0.26 3.65 8.50
CA ASP A 169 0.88 4.57 8.36
C ASP A 169 2.02 4.01 7.51
N ARG A 170 1.82 2.90 6.79
CA ARG A 170 2.86 2.25 5.99
C ARG A 170 2.53 2.18 4.51
N VAL A 171 3.55 2.31 3.69
CA VAL A 171 3.49 2.04 2.25
C VAL A 171 4.61 1.06 1.89
N CYS A 172 4.26 -0.07 1.28
CA CYS A 172 5.21 -0.94 0.60
C CYS A 172 5.21 -0.58 -0.89
N THR A 173 6.39 -0.26 -1.42
CA THR A 173 6.59 0.05 -2.83
C THR A 173 7.47 -1.02 -3.46
N ARG A 174 6.97 -1.70 -4.49
CA ARG A 174 7.78 -2.56 -5.36
C ARG A 174 8.34 -1.72 -6.50
N TRP A 175 9.62 -1.85 -6.77
CA TRP A 175 10.31 -1.00 -7.72
C TRP A 175 11.32 -1.79 -8.57
N THR A 176 11.61 -1.23 -9.74
CA THR A 176 12.72 -1.59 -10.60
C THR A 176 13.66 -0.39 -10.68
N CYS A 177 14.97 -0.62 -10.65
CA CYS A 177 16.00 0.39 -10.86
C CYS A 177 16.82 -0.01 -12.07
N ASP A 178 16.75 0.81 -13.13
CA ASP A 178 17.61 0.69 -14.29
C ASP A 178 18.82 1.58 -14.07
N ALA A 179 20.02 1.00 -14.12
CA ALA A 179 21.25 1.68 -13.74
C ALA A 179 22.41 1.33 -14.67
N THR A 180 23.27 2.30 -14.95
CA THR A 180 24.56 2.12 -15.63
C THR A 180 25.68 2.37 -14.65
N HIS A 181 26.65 1.45 -14.53
CA HIS A 181 27.79 1.56 -13.61
C HIS A 181 28.84 2.54 -14.17
N THR A 182 28.78 3.80 -13.75
CA THR A 182 29.53 4.93 -14.33
C THR A 182 30.63 5.47 -13.43
N GLY A 183 30.63 5.13 -12.14
CA GLY A 183 31.65 5.55 -11.19
C GLY A 183 32.15 4.41 -10.30
N ASP A 184 32.92 4.76 -9.26
CA ASP A 184 33.36 3.80 -8.25
C ASP A 184 32.17 3.40 -7.36
N PHE A 185 32.00 2.10 -7.16
CA PHE A 185 31.01 1.57 -6.24
C PHE A 185 31.64 0.52 -5.32
N MET A 186 31.73 0.83 -4.03
CA MET A 186 32.35 -0.05 -3.02
C MET A 186 33.77 -0.53 -3.40
N GLY A 187 34.54 0.32 -4.08
CA GLY A 187 35.90 0.01 -4.54
C GLY A 187 35.98 -0.70 -5.90
N LEU A 188 34.84 -1.01 -6.52
CA LEU A 188 34.77 -1.53 -7.88
C LEU A 188 34.84 -0.36 -8.87
N GLN A 189 35.78 -0.46 -9.81
CA GLN A 189 35.95 0.56 -10.86
C GLN A 189 34.78 0.53 -11.84
N PRO A 190 34.43 1.67 -12.48
CA PRO A 190 33.30 1.76 -13.39
C PRO A 190 33.46 0.78 -14.55
N THR A 191 32.47 -0.10 -14.71
CA THR A 191 32.47 -1.15 -15.74
C THR A 191 31.73 -0.73 -17.00
N GLY A 192 30.87 0.30 -16.93
CA GLY A 192 30.06 0.80 -18.04
C GLY A 192 28.93 -0.13 -18.46
N ILE A 193 28.63 -1.18 -17.68
CA ILE A 193 27.54 -2.11 -17.98
C ILE A 193 26.21 -1.56 -17.48
N ASP A 194 25.15 -1.95 -18.16
CA ASP A 194 23.78 -1.75 -17.69
C ASP A 194 23.37 -2.92 -16.79
N VAL A 195 22.77 -2.57 -15.66
CA VAL A 195 22.20 -3.49 -14.68
C VAL A 195 20.77 -3.11 -14.38
N ARG A 196 19.96 -4.11 -14.04
CA ARG A 196 18.60 -3.93 -13.55
C ARG A 196 18.52 -4.54 -12.16
N ILE A 197 18.14 -3.72 -11.19
CA ILE A 197 17.96 -4.12 -9.80
C ILE A 197 16.46 -4.11 -9.52
N THR A 198 15.97 -5.14 -8.84
CA THR A 198 14.58 -5.18 -8.38
C THR A 198 14.55 -5.20 -6.86
N GLY A 199 13.51 -4.61 -6.29
CA GLY A 199 13.39 -4.55 -4.85
C GLY A 199 12.03 -4.09 -4.35
N THR A 200 11.96 -4.03 -3.04
CA THR A 200 10.84 -3.47 -2.28
C THR A 200 11.38 -2.49 -1.24
N LEU A 201 10.58 -1.47 -0.97
CA LEU A 201 10.84 -0.47 0.06
C LEU A 201 9.57 -0.32 0.88
N ILE A 202 9.65 -0.63 2.17
CA ILE A 202 8.59 -0.35 3.13
C ILE A 202 8.92 0.96 3.83
N GLN A 203 8.00 1.91 3.84
CA GLN A 203 8.16 3.20 4.50
C GLN A 203 7.05 3.39 5.52
N ARG A 204 7.41 3.84 6.72
CA ARG A 204 6.48 4.27 7.77
C ARG A 204 6.43 5.79 7.82
N PHE A 205 5.23 6.34 7.91
CA PHE A 205 4.95 7.77 7.82
C PHE A 205 4.46 8.33 9.15
N ARG A 206 4.77 9.60 9.39
CA ARG A 206 4.10 10.42 10.41
C ARG A 206 2.89 11.13 9.80
N GLU A 207 1.98 11.61 10.66
CA GLU A 207 0.77 12.36 10.30
C GLU A 207 0.99 13.55 9.36
N ASP A 208 2.20 14.16 9.33
CA ASP A 208 2.54 15.26 8.42
C ASP A 208 3.03 14.80 7.04
N GLY A 209 2.97 13.48 6.75
CA GLY A 209 3.33 12.93 5.45
C GLY A 209 4.80 12.58 5.26
N LYS A 210 5.63 12.71 6.30
CA LYS A 210 7.07 12.42 6.21
C LYS A 210 7.41 11.00 6.66
N VAL A 211 8.35 10.39 5.95
CA VAL A 211 8.92 9.08 6.29
C VAL A 211 9.75 9.23 7.57
N VAL A 212 9.47 8.38 8.56
CA VAL A 212 10.19 8.33 9.83
C VAL A 212 11.01 7.06 10.00
N GLU A 213 10.73 6.05 9.18
CA GLU A 213 11.43 4.78 9.19
C GLU A 213 11.24 4.07 7.86
N ASP A 214 12.27 3.40 7.35
CA ASP A 214 12.17 2.62 6.13
C ASP A 214 12.99 1.32 6.16
N TRP A 215 12.56 0.34 5.36
CA TRP A 215 13.20 -0.96 5.21
C TRP A 215 13.38 -1.27 3.73
N TRP A 216 14.63 -1.37 3.31
CA TRP A 216 15.02 -1.74 1.96
C TRP A 216 15.19 -3.26 1.84
N GLN A 217 14.77 -3.84 0.74
CA GLN A 217 15.10 -5.21 0.34
C GLN A 217 15.28 -5.25 -1.16
N TYR A 218 16.45 -5.66 -1.64
CA TYR A 218 16.79 -5.69 -3.06
C TYR A 218 17.90 -6.70 -3.35
N ASP A 219 18.03 -7.08 -4.62
CA ASP A 219 18.98 -8.10 -5.08
C ASP A 219 20.42 -7.56 -5.16
N MET A 220 21.03 -7.32 -3.99
CA MET A 220 22.42 -6.86 -3.90
C MET A 220 23.41 -7.93 -4.36
N LEU A 221 23.13 -9.21 -4.08
CA LEU A 221 24.01 -10.31 -4.51
C LEU A 221 24.07 -10.38 -6.03
N GLY A 222 22.91 -10.40 -6.70
CA GLY A 222 22.85 -10.40 -8.16
C GLY A 222 23.53 -9.17 -8.76
N LEU A 223 23.44 -8.00 -8.12
CA LEU A 223 24.22 -6.83 -8.55
C LEU A 223 25.73 -7.09 -8.45
N MET A 224 26.23 -7.58 -7.31
CA MET A 224 27.67 -7.83 -7.09
C MET A 224 28.24 -8.87 -8.06
N GLU A 225 27.48 -9.93 -8.38
CA GLU A 225 27.84 -10.91 -9.41
C GLU A 225 27.99 -10.25 -10.78
N ARG A 226 27.03 -9.38 -11.17
CA ARG A 226 27.07 -8.66 -12.45
C ARG A 226 28.25 -7.69 -12.55
N LEU A 227 28.68 -7.13 -11.42
CA LEU A 227 29.86 -6.27 -11.36
C LEU A 227 31.19 -7.05 -11.28
N GLY A 228 31.14 -8.39 -11.18
CA GLY A 228 32.32 -9.24 -11.11
C GLY A 228 32.99 -9.28 -9.74
N ALA A 229 32.28 -8.92 -8.66
CA ALA A 229 32.80 -8.94 -7.30
C ALA A 229 32.67 -10.32 -6.62
N VAL A 230 31.82 -11.19 -7.15
CA VAL A 230 31.57 -12.55 -6.67
C VAL A 230 31.66 -13.49 -7.87
N GLU A 231 32.37 -14.60 -7.74
CA GLU A 231 32.43 -15.68 -8.75
C GLU A 231 31.18 -16.57 -8.60
N GLU A 232 30.64 -17.08 -9.73
CA GLU A 232 29.53 -18.05 -9.78
C GLU A 232 29.81 -19.35 -9.01
#